data_AF-A0AAE4LXQ5-F1
#
_entry.id   AF-A0AAE4LXQ5-F1
#
_cell.length_a   1.000
_cell.length_b   1.000
_cell.length_c   1.000
_cell.angle_alpha   90.00
_cell.angle_beta   90.00
_cell.angle_gamma   90.00
#
_symmetry.space_group_name_H-M   'P 1'
#
loop_
_entity.id
_entity.type
_entity.pdbx_description
1 polymer ?
#
loop_
_entity_poly.entity_id
_entity_poly.type
_entity_poly.pdbx_seq_one_letter_code
_entity_poly.pdbx_strand_id
1 'polypeptide(L)'
;MLQATKNKYGIETLKTLNVLYDREHWLTQEDVDMANRYVELIERTRSETTPQIGDRLIYLSRHGDYYGNALIDSMDEKKGLLSICEQPYVPFVWQSADNIRLSVSGGAFHHVKTDDLKFNGWTEGAFKDWGHCGSCAHGAVTFTAKVPQWIYREPEPLYGDFTTETYRRFYLHKDLEARNLYQSLDIAFHNEEDFRQFLQDYEGTVFKGNWKNQIVVWCFRREYVFLPLSEWEKIDVPAVERRLNFHPEQVKIVKDMEKHITYFHRIQSQDF
;
A
#
# COMPACT_ATOMS: atom_id res chain seq x y z
N MET A 1 14.09 -7.75 23.32
CA MET A 1 12.86 -8.53 23.54
C MET A 1 11.79 -7.54 23.97
N LEU A 2 10.67 -7.49 23.27
CA LEU A 2 9.57 -6.60 23.63
C LEU A 2 8.87 -7.13 24.90
N GLN A 3 8.47 -6.22 25.80
CA GLN A 3 7.59 -6.58 26.91
C GLN A 3 6.19 -6.87 26.36
N ALA A 4 5.72 -8.09 26.53
CA ALA A 4 4.42 -8.50 26.02
C ALA A 4 3.26 -7.82 26.75
N THR A 5 2.30 -7.31 25.99
CA THR A 5 1.05 -6.77 26.51
C THR A 5 0.18 -7.91 27.02
N LYS A 6 -0.30 -7.78 28.26
CA LYS A 6 -1.27 -8.71 28.84
C LYS A 6 -2.66 -8.12 28.78
N ASN A 7 -3.66 -8.94 28.45
CA ASN A 7 -5.08 -8.54 28.42
C ASN A 7 -5.33 -7.28 27.57
N LYS A 8 -4.76 -7.24 26.36
CA LYS A 8 -4.92 -6.13 25.41
C LYS A 8 -6.40 -5.86 25.08
N TYR A 9 -7.20 -6.92 25.04
CA TYR A 9 -8.62 -6.86 24.73
C TYR A 9 -9.50 -7.30 25.89
N GLY A 10 -10.60 -6.58 26.09
CA GLY A 10 -11.86 -7.11 26.62
C GLY A 10 -12.90 -7.30 25.52
N ILE A 11 -14.08 -7.83 25.87
CA ILE A 11 -15.18 -8.09 24.92
C ILE A 11 -15.49 -6.85 24.06
N GLU A 12 -15.77 -5.72 24.70
CA GLU A 12 -16.21 -4.51 23.99
C GLU A 12 -15.12 -3.96 23.06
N THR A 13 -13.85 -3.99 23.47
CA THR A 13 -12.75 -3.56 22.60
C THR A 13 -12.55 -4.50 21.41
N LEU A 14 -12.69 -5.82 21.59
CA LEU A 14 -12.50 -6.78 20.51
C LEU A 14 -13.66 -6.72 19.50
N LYS A 15 -14.89 -6.44 19.95
CA LYS A 15 -16.06 -6.21 19.09
C LYS A 15 -15.85 -5.06 18.11
N THR A 16 -15.14 -4.00 18.50
CA THR A 16 -14.87 -2.87 17.59
C THR A 16 -14.11 -3.28 16.33
N LEU A 17 -13.31 -4.34 16.41
CA LEU A 17 -12.55 -4.91 15.29
C LEU A 17 -13.33 -6.00 14.54
N ASN A 18 -14.41 -6.52 15.15
CA ASN A 18 -15.07 -7.77 14.76
C ASN A 18 -16.60 -7.62 14.66
N VAL A 19 -17.08 -6.46 14.21
CA VAL A 19 -18.52 -6.12 14.16
C VAL A 19 -19.36 -7.17 13.43
N LEU A 20 -18.86 -7.68 12.30
CA LEU A 20 -19.56 -8.70 11.52
C LEU A 20 -19.58 -10.06 12.23
N TYR A 21 -18.45 -10.46 12.83
CA TYR A 21 -18.35 -11.71 13.60
C TYR A 21 -19.29 -11.67 14.81
N ASP A 22 -19.28 -10.59 15.59
CA ASP A 22 -20.13 -10.43 16.77
C ASP A 22 -21.61 -10.48 16.43
N ARG A 23 -22.00 -9.83 15.33
CA ARG A 23 -23.40 -9.83 14.86
C ARG A 23 -23.93 -11.23 14.55
N GLU A 24 -23.09 -12.12 14.04
CA GLU A 24 -23.51 -13.43 13.53
C GLU A 24 -23.22 -14.58 14.48
N HIS A 25 -22.17 -14.46 15.30
CA HIS A 25 -21.66 -15.54 16.15
C HIS A 25 -21.63 -15.18 17.63
N TRP A 26 -21.93 -13.93 18.01
CA TRP A 26 -21.84 -13.41 19.39
C TRP A 26 -20.45 -13.57 20.00
N LEU A 27 -19.66 -12.51 20.02
CA LEU A 27 -18.29 -12.57 20.55
C LEU A 27 -18.29 -12.92 22.04
N THR A 28 -17.52 -13.96 22.38
CA THR A 28 -17.46 -14.52 23.73
C THR A 28 -16.15 -14.20 24.45
N GLN A 29 -16.08 -14.53 25.73
CA GLN A 29 -14.83 -14.46 26.48
C GLN A 29 -13.78 -15.45 25.94
N GLU A 30 -14.18 -16.58 25.35
CA GLU A 30 -13.25 -17.55 24.77
C GLU A 30 -12.49 -16.95 23.57
N ASP A 31 -13.17 -16.14 22.76
CA ASP A 31 -12.58 -15.38 21.65
C ASP A 31 -11.58 -14.32 22.15
N VAL A 32 -11.93 -13.64 23.24
CA VAL A 32 -11.06 -12.64 23.90
C VAL A 32 -9.80 -13.30 24.45
N ASP A 33 -9.96 -14.43 25.14
CA ASP A 33 -8.84 -15.18 25.70
C ASP A 33 -7.93 -15.70 24.59
N MET A 34 -8.50 -16.16 23.47
CA MET A 34 -7.74 -16.55 22.29
C MET A 34 -6.92 -15.37 21.72
N ALA A 35 -7.55 -14.23 21.46
CA ALA A 35 -6.86 -13.06 20.93
C ALA A 35 -5.73 -12.61 21.87
N ASN A 36 -5.97 -12.53 23.17
CA ASN A 36 -4.97 -12.14 24.16
C ASN A 36 -3.81 -13.13 24.28
N ARG A 37 -4.07 -14.44 24.19
CA ARG A 37 -3.01 -15.46 24.16
C ARG A 37 -2.08 -15.26 22.95
N TYR A 38 -2.64 -14.98 21.78
CA TYR A 38 -1.84 -14.70 20.60
C TYR A 38 -1.07 -13.39 20.71
N VAL A 39 -1.69 -12.33 21.23
CA VAL A 39 -0.98 -11.06 21.47
C VAL A 39 0.24 -11.28 22.35
N GLU A 40 0.08 -11.98 23.48
CA GLU A 40 1.19 -12.26 24.40
C GLU A 40 2.29 -13.11 23.72
N LEU A 41 1.89 -14.16 22.99
CA LEU A 41 2.81 -15.03 22.25
C LEU A 41 3.58 -14.29 21.14
N ILE A 42 2.89 -13.45 20.37
CA ILE A 42 3.50 -12.68 19.30
C ILE A 42 4.45 -11.66 19.90
N GLU A 43 4.00 -10.83 20.83
CA GLU A 43 4.80 -9.72 21.34
C GLU A 43 6.02 -10.20 22.14
N ARG A 44 5.91 -11.29 22.93
CA ARG A 44 7.06 -11.82 23.71
C ARG A 44 8.20 -12.34 22.83
N THR A 45 7.90 -12.74 21.60
CA THR A 45 8.91 -13.29 20.69
C THR A 45 9.63 -12.19 19.92
N ARG A 46 9.09 -10.98 19.79
CA ARG A 46 9.64 -9.93 18.91
C ARG A 46 10.95 -9.30 19.40
N SER A 47 11.76 -8.85 18.43
CA SER A 47 13.04 -8.17 18.67
C SER A 47 13.35 -7.14 17.58
N GLU A 48 14.27 -6.23 17.88
CA GLU A 48 14.76 -5.22 16.92
C GLU A 48 15.91 -5.75 16.04
N THR A 49 16.40 -6.96 16.31
CA THR A 49 17.60 -7.53 15.68
C THR A 49 17.34 -8.79 14.87
N THR A 50 16.26 -9.51 15.17
CA THR A 50 15.92 -10.79 14.55
C THR A 50 14.51 -10.75 13.98
N PRO A 51 14.39 -10.60 12.64
CA PRO A 51 13.12 -10.68 11.93
C PRO A 51 12.43 -12.02 12.15
N GLN A 52 11.10 -12.01 12.26
CA GLN A 52 10.30 -13.20 12.48
C GLN A 52 9.03 -13.25 11.66
N ILE A 53 8.50 -14.46 11.47
CA ILE A 53 7.20 -14.72 10.87
C ILE A 53 6.14 -13.85 11.57
N GLY A 54 5.38 -13.09 10.80
CA GLY A 54 4.39 -12.14 11.32
C GLY A 54 4.86 -10.70 11.43
N ASP A 55 6.17 -10.43 11.30
CA ASP A 55 6.66 -9.05 11.26
C ASP A 55 6.23 -8.36 9.95
N ARG A 56 6.10 -7.04 10.02
CA ARG A 56 5.79 -6.21 8.85
C ARG A 56 7.06 -5.72 8.21
N LEU A 57 6.95 -5.31 6.96
CA LEU A 57 7.99 -4.57 6.31
C LEU A 57 7.45 -3.57 5.28
N ILE A 58 8.23 -2.53 5.09
CA ILE A 58 8.21 -1.71 3.89
C ILE A 58 9.06 -2.46 2.86
N TYR A 59 8.40 -2.99 1.83
CA TYR A 59 9.04 -3.64 0.71
C TYR A 59 9.06 -2.68 -0.49
N LEU A 60 10.26 -2.48 -1.06
CA LEU A 60 10.48 -1.66 -2.23
C LEU A 60 11.11 -2.49 -3.34
N SER A 61 10.38 -2.68 -4.43
CA SER A 61 10.88 -3.42 -5.59
C SER A 61 11.89 -2.58 -6.37
N ARG A 62 12.72 -3.25 -7.19
CA ARG A 62 13.65 -2.58 -8.12
C ARG A 62 12.91 -1.78 -9.19
N HIS A 63 11.62 -2.06 -9.40
CA HIS A 63 10.75 -1.32 -10.29
C HIS A 63 10.12 -0.09 -9.63
N GLY A 64 10.40 0.18 -8.35
CA GLY A 64 9.85 1.30 -7.59
C GLY A 64 8.47 1.03 -6.99
N ASP A 65 8.01 -0.22 -6.96
CA ASP A 65 6.75 -0.56 -6.29
C ASP A 65 6.95 -0.52 -4.77
N TYR A 66 6.15 0.29 -4.10
CA TYR A 66 6.14 0.46 -2.65
C TYR A 66 5.01 -0.32 -2.01
N TYR A 67 5.35 -1.15 -1.04
CA TYR A 67 4.41 -1.90 -0.22
C TYR A 67 4.69 -1.64 1.26
N GLY A 68 3.93 -0.73 1.86
CA GLY A 68 4.15 -0.28 3.24
C GLY A 68 3.73 -1.27 4.33
N ASN A 69 3.11 -2.39 3.97
CA ASN A 69 2.56 -3.38 4.90
C ASN A 69 2.82 -4.83 4.46
N ALA A 70 3.93 -5.06 3.73
CA ALA A 70 4.35 -6.41 3.39
C ALA A 70 4.62 -7.22 4.68
N LEU A 71 4.64 -8.56 4.57
CA LEU A 71 4.68 -9.48 5.71
C LEU A 71 5.69 -10.60 5.49
N ILE A 72 6.45 -10.92 6.53
CA ILE A 72 7.24 -12.16 6.58
C ILE A 72 6.29 -13.33 6.82
N ASP A 73 6.09 -14.18 5.82
CA ASP A 73 5.13 -15.29 5.90
C ASP A 73 5.74 -16.57 6.48
N SER A 74 6.97 -16.89 6.10
CA SER A 74 7.63 -18.14 6.46
C SER A 74 9.15 -18.04 6.26
N MET A 75 9.85 -19.09 6.68
CA MET A 75 11.26 -19.30 6.40
C MET A 75 11.40 -20.48 5.45
N ASP A 76 12.05 -20.27 4.31
CA ASP A 76 12.52 -21.36 3.45
C ASP A 76 13.81 -21.93 4.08
N GLU A 77 13.65 -22.96 4.93
CA GLU A 77 14.76 -23.60 5.64
C GLU A 77 15.85 -24.14 4.71
N LYS A 78 15.51 -24.52 3.46
CA LYS A 78 16.49 -25.05 2.50
C LYS A 78 17.38 -23.95 1.95
N LYS A 79 16.81 -22.76 1.74
CA LYS A 79 17.55 -21.61 1.21
C LYS A 79 18.12 -20.70 2.30
N GLY A 80 17.63 -20.83 3.53
CA GLY A 80 17.93 -19.88 4.60
C GLY A 80 17.41 -18.47 4.30
N LEU A 81 16.28 -18.38 3.59
CA LEU A 81 15.68 -17.11 3.15
C LEU A 81 14.30 -16.94 3.76
N LEU A 82 13.95 -15.70 4.08
CA LEU A 82 12.62 -15.31 4.50
C LEU A 82 11.73 -15.21 3.26
N SER A 83 10.56 -15.83 3.31
CA SER A 83 9.51 -15.60 2.33
C SER A 83 8.65 -14.40 2.78
N ILE A 84 8.35 -13.53 1.83
CA ILE A 84 7.64 -12.27 2.06
C ILE A 84 6.47 -12.15 1.10
N CYS A 85 5.28 -11.85 1.63
CA CYS A 85 4.12 -11.44 0.85
C CYS A 85 4.07 -9.90 0.75
N GLU A 86 4.04 -9.37 -0.46
CA GLU A 86 4.08 -7.92 -0.71
C GLU A 86 2.81 -7.18 -0.22
N GLN A 87 1.64 -7.82 -0.32
CA GLN A 87 0.36 -7.19 0.00
C GLN A 87 -0.56 -8.18 0.72
N PRO A 88 -0.27 -8.52 1.98
CA PRO A 88 -0.97 -9.57 2.70
C PRO A 88 -2.40 -9.13 3.04
N TYR A 89 -3.37 -10.04 2.85
CA TYR A 89 -4.61 -9.98 3.63
C TYR A 89 -4.31 -10.25 5.10
N VAL A 90 -5.30 -10.04 5.99
CA VAL A 90 -5.16 -10.43 7.40
C VAL A 90 -4.89 -11.94 7.47
N PRO A 91 -3.68 -12.37 7.92
CA PRO A 91 -3.25 -13.75 7.86
C PRO A 91 -3.91 -14.58 8.97
N PHE A 92 -4.22 -15.84 8.66
CA PHE A 92 -4.56 -16.81 9.68
C PHE A 92 -3.31 -17.20 10.47
N VAL A 93 -3.42 -17.27 11.79
CA VAL A 93 -2.32 -17.60 12.69
C VAL A 93 -2.61 -18.86 13.49
N TRP A 94 -1.57 -19.65 13.75
CA TRP A 94 -1.63 -20.71 14.74
C TRP A 94 -0.32 -20.77 15.53
N GLN A 95 -0.40 -21.27 16.76
CA GLN A 95 0.79 -21.50 17.58
C GLN A 95 1.62 -22.66 17.01
N SER A 96 2.93 -22.46 16.90
CA SER A 96 3.90 -23.47 16.52
C SER A 96 5.11 -23.39 17.45
N ALA A 97 5.23 -24.40 18.33
CA ALA A 97 6.17 -24.38 19.45
C ALA A 97 6.01 -23.09 20.29
N ASP A 98 7.11 -22.36 20.51
CA ASP A 98 7.13 -21.09 21.26
C ASP A 98 6.86 -19.85 20.40
N ASN A 99 6.45 -20.05 19.13
CA ASN A 99 6.21 -18.99 18.16
C ASN A 99 4.89 -19.20 17.40
N ILE A 100 4.70 -18.46 16.30
CA ILE A 100 3.56 -18.55 15.41
C ILE A 100 3.97 -19.04 14.02
N ARG A 101 3.01 -19.62 13.31
CA ARG A 101 3.05 -19.79 11.85
C ARG A 101 1.80 -19.15 11.24
N LEU A 102 1.88 -18.89 9.94
CA LEU A 102 0.87 -18.15 9.22
C LEU A 102 0.37 -18.89 7.98
N SER A 103 -0.89 -18.63 7.65
CA SER A 103 -1.48 -18.88 6.34
C SER A 103 -1.88 -17.52 5.79
N VAL A 104 -1.16 -17.08 4.77
CA VAL A 104 -1.33 -15.76 4.16
C VAL A 104 -1.49 -15.89 2.66
N SER A 105 -2.32 -15.00 2.11
CA SER A 105 -2.46 -14.75 0.69
C SER A 105 -2.60 -13.25 0.47
N GLY A 106 -2.55 -12.82 -0.79
CA GLY A 106 -2.55 -11.41 -1.14
C GLY A 106 -1.78 -11.19 -2.43
N GLY A 107 -0.76 -10.35 -2.37
CA GLY A 107 0.17 -10.13 -3.47
C GLY A 107 1.21 -11.25 -3.67
N ALA A 108 2.15 -10.99 -4.56
CA ALA A 108 3.26 -11.87 -4.88
C ALA A 108 4.19 -12.16 -3.69
N PHE A 109 4.91 -13.27 -3.81
CA PHE A 109 5.84 -13.77 -2.80
C PHE A 109 7.29 -13.66 -3.27
N HIS A 110 8.17 -13.18 -2.39
CA HIS A 110 9.57 -12.95 -2.66
C HIS A 110 10.45 -13.59 -1.58
N HIS A 111 11.67 -13.98 -1.94
CA HIS A 111 12.64 -14.50 -0.98
C HIS A 111 13.71 -13.44 -0.71
N VAL A 112 13.96 -13.15 0.55
CA VAL A 112 14.98 -12.17 0.97
C VAL A 112 15.90 -12.77 2.02
N LYS A 113 17.13 -12.25 2.10
CA LYS A 113 18.03 -12.60 3.20
C LYS A 113 17.68 -11.79 4.43
N THR A 114 17.78 -12.41 5.60
CA THR A 114 17.56 -11.75 6.88
C THR A 114 18.45 -10.52 7.05
N ASP A 115 19.72 -10.61 6.64
CA ASP A 115 20.72 -9.53 6.80
C ASP A 115 20.44 -8.29 5.94
N ASP A 116 19.58 -8.42 4.93
CA ASP A 116 19.19 -7.29 4.07
C ASP A 116 18.04 -6.48 4.69
N LEU A 117 17.41 -6.98 5.75
CA LEU A 117 16.32 -6.29 6.46
C LEU A 117 16.88 -5.29 7.47
N LYS A 118 16.39 -4.05 7.39
CA LYS A 118 16.75 -2.98 8.34
C LYS A 118 15.58 -2.66 9.24
N PHE A 119 15.80 -2.66 10.56
CA PHE A 119 14.75 -2.29 11.50
C PHE A 119 14.33 -0.83 11.27
N ASN A 120 13.02 -0.60 11.09
CA ASN A 120 12.45 0.74 10.90
C ASN A 120 11.80 1.27 12.18
N GLY A 121 11.13 0.39 12.90
CA GLY A 121 10.37 0.75 14.10
C GLY A 121 9.37 -0.32 14.49
N TRP A 122 8.49 0.01 15.41
CA TRP A 122 7.42 -0.85 15.86
C TRP A 122 6.08 -0.42 15.25
N THR A 123 5.23 -1.39 14.89
CA THR A 123 3.90 -1.15 14.32
C THR A 123 2.88 -2.16 14.85
N GLU A 124 1.61 -1.97 14.52
CA GLU A 124 0.54 -2.92 14.81
C GLU A 124 0.32 -3.84 13.60
N GLY A 125 0.52 -5.14 13.79
CA GLY A 125 0.21 -6.16 12.79
C GLY A 125 -1.15 -6.78 13.06
N ALA A 126 -2.03 -6.82 12.06
CA ALA A 126 -3.30 -7.54 12.14
C ALA A 126 -3.13 -9.04 11.87
N PHE A 127 -3.84 -9.87 12.63
CA PHE A 127 -3.87 -11.33 12.54
C PHE A 127 -5.31 -11.80 12.78
N LYS A 128 -5.62 -13.04 12.39
CA LYS A 128 -6.91 -13.66 12.71
C LYS A 128 -6.78 -15.16 12.99
N ASP A 129 -7.71 -15.69 13.76
CA ASP A 129 -7.91 -17.13 13.92
C ASP A 129 -9.42 -17.41 13.99
N TRP A 130 -9.82 -18.67 13.97
CA TRP A 130 -11.20 -19.07 14.17
C TRP A 130 -11.65 -18.77 15.59
N GLY A 131 -12.79 -18.09 15.73
CA GLY A 131 -13.41 -17.93 17.03
C GLY A 131 -14.04 -19.23 17.55
N HIS A 132 -14.77 -19.15 18.66
CA HIS A 132 -15.35 -20.30 19.36
C HIS A 132 -16.29 -21.16 18.48
N CYS A 133 -16.91 -20.58 17.44
CA CYS A 133 -17.73 -21.32 16.46
C CYS A 133 -16.91 -22.18 15.46
N GLY A 134 -15.58 -22.08 15.47
CA GLY A 134 -14.71 -22.78 14.53
C GLY A 134 -14.78 -22.26 13.09
N SER A 135 -14.36 -23.10 12.14
CA SER A 135 -14.30 -22.74 10.72
C SER A 135 -15.68 -22.65 10.08
N CYS A 136 -16.26 -21.45 10.06
CA CYS A 136 -17.53 -21.15 9.41
C CYS A 136 -17.53 -19.78 8.71
N ALA A 137 -18.59 -19.48 7.95
CA ALA A 137 -18.74 -18.19 7.28
C ALA A 137 -18.74 -17.06 8.31
N HIS A 138 -17.89 -16.05 8.08
CA HIS A 138 -17.68 -14.94 9.02
C HIS A 138 -17.23 -15.36 10.43
N GLY A 139 -16.72 -16.58 10.61
CA GLY A 139 -16.32 -17.15 11.90
C GLY A 139 -14.89 -16.83 12.38
N ALA A 140 -14.18 -15.94 11.69
CA ALA A 140 -12.82 -15.55 12.07
C ALA A 140 -12.82 -14.29 12.94
N VAL A 141 -12.01 -14.29 13.99
CA VAL A 141 -11.79 -13.17 14.91
C VAL A 141 -10.45 -12.54 14.59
N THR A 142 -10.49 -11.25 14.28
CA THR A 142 -9.32 -10.41 13.97
C THR A 142 -8.84 -9.67 15.22
N PHE A 143 -7.52 -9.60 15.40
CA PHE A 143 -6.87 -8.84 16.47
C PHE A 143 -5.55 -8.26 15.96
N THR A 144 -4.94 -7.37 16.75
CA THR A 144 -3.63 -6.77 16.42
C THR A 144 -2.61 -7.01 17.52
N ALA A 145 -1.36 -7.18 17.14
CA ALA A 145 -0.23 -7.32 18.05
C ALA A 145 0.91 -6.40 17.61
N LYS A 146 1.67 -5.89 18.59
CA LYS A 146 2.83 -5.05 18.31
C LYS A 146 3.96 -5.88 17.71
N VAL A 147 4.40 -5.52 16.52
CA VAL A 147 5.46 -6.22 15.78
C VAL A 147 6.49 -5.23 15.22
N PRO A 148 7.74 -5.67 14.98
CA PRO A 148 8.69 -4.92 14.19
C PRO A 148 8.14 -4.62 12.79
N GLN A 149 8.48 -3.44 12.28
CA GLN A 149 8.46 -3.10 10.88
C GLN A 149 9.90 -3.03 10.39
N TRP A 150 10.20 -3.79 9.34
CA TRP A 150 11.50 -3.77 8.66
C TRP A 150 11.43 -2.95 7.38
N ILE A 151 12.57 -2.58 6.81
CA ILE A 151 12.69 -2.05 5.46
C ILE A 151 13.54 -3.01 4.65
N TYR A 152 13.03 -3.37 3.47
CA TYR A 152 13.78 -4.04 2.42
C TYR A 152 13.66 -3.25 1.13
N ARG A 153 14.80 -3.00 0.49
CA ARG A 153 14.89 -2.37 -0.83
C ARG A 153 15.64 -3.33 -1.75
N GLU A 154 15.00 -3.78 -2.82
CA GLU A 154 15.72 -4.54 -3.83
C GLU A 154 16.88 -3.71 -4.40
N PRO A 155 18.04 -4.33 -4.68
CA PRO A 155 19.18 -3.63 -5.24
C PRO A 155 18.92 -3.21 -6.70
N GLU A 156 19.73 -2.25 -7.18
CA GLU A 156 19.73 -1.79 -8.59
C GLU A 156 18.36 -1.27 -9.09
N PRO A 157 17.85 -0.15 -8.52
CA PRO A 157 16.58 0.43 -8.92
C PRO A 157 16.64 0.89 -10.38
N LEU A 158 15.62 0.53 -11.15
CA LEU A 158 15.56 0.80 -12.60
C LEU A 158 15.21 2.26 -12.93
N TYR A 159 14.57 2.95 -11.99
CA TYR A 159 14.03 4.29 -12.20
C TYR A 159 14.53 5.28 -11.12
N GLY A 160 15.75 5.09 -10.62
CA GLY A 160 16.32 5.96 -9.58
C GLY A 160 15.45 5.97 -8.31
N ASP A 161 15.11 7.18 -7.84
CA ASP A 161 14.38 7.38 -6.56
C ASP A 161 12.85 7.36 -6.71
N PHE A 162 12.31 7.11 -7.91
CA PHE A 162 10.87 7.05 -8.10
C PHE A 162 10.26 5.84 -7.41
N THR A 163 9.24 6.08 -6.56
CA THR A 163 8.47 5.02 -5.90
C THR A 163 6.97 5.28 -5.97
N THR A 164 6.17 4.21 -6.02
CA THR A 164 4.71 4.33 -5.96
C THR A 164 4.19 4.76 -4.59
N GLU A 165 5.08 5.01 -3.60
CA GLU A 165 4.73 5.59 -2.30
C GLU A 165 4.16 6.99 -2.43
N THR A 166 4.71 7.79 -3.35
CA THR A 166 4.32 9.20 -3.56
C THR A 166 4.11 9.54 -5.04
N TYR A 167 4.72 8.80 -5.97
CA TYR A 167 4.53 9.02 -7.40
C TYR A 167 3.45 8.12 -7.99
N ARG A 168 3.05 8.44 -9.22
CA ARG A 168 2.26 7.57 -10.09
C ARG A 168 3.14 7.05 -11.24
N ARG A 169 2.94 5.79 -11.60
CA ARG A 169 3.63 5.14 -12.72
C ARG A 169 2.64 4.70 -13.79
N PHE A 170 3.01 4.86 -15.06
CA PHE A 170 2.28 4.33 -16.20
C PHE A 170 3.20 3.52 -17.10
N TYR A 171 2.68 2.42 -17.64
CA TYR A 171 3.28 1.68 -18.73
C TYR A 171 2.51 2.04 -20.01
N LEU A 172 3.14 2.79 -20.91
CA LEU A 172 2.51 3.22 -22.16
C LEU A 172 3.14 2.49 -23.34
N HIS A 173 2.31 2.08 -24.30
CA HIS A 173 2.77 1.61 -25.60
C HIS A 173 2.66 2.76 -26.60
N LYS A 174 3.75 2.99 -27.34
CA LYS A 174 3.78 3.92 -28.46
C LYS A 174 3.48 3.18 -29.76
N ASP A 175 2.42 3.59 -30.45
CA ASP A 175 1.99 2.97 -31.70
C ASP A 175 1.58 4.04 -32.71
N LEU A 176 2.22 4.01 -33.87
CA LEU A 176 2.01 4.99 -34.95
C LEU A 176 0.75 4.69 -35.78
N GLU A 177 0.24 3.46 -35.72
CA GLU A 177 -0.94 3.03 -36.48
C GLU A 177 -2.22 3.04 -35.63
N ALA A 178 -2.08 3.19 -34.31
CA ALA A 178 -3.21 3.26 -33.38
C ALA A 178 -3.90 4.63 -33.41
N ARG A 179 -5.17 4.67 -32.97
CA ARG A 179 -5.93 5.92 -32.79
C ARG A 179 -5.26 6.89 -31.82
N ASN A 180 -4.60 6.36 -30.79
CA ASN A 180 -3.85 7.13 -29.81
C ASN A 180 -2.37 6.76 -29.93
N LEU A 181 -1.51 7.76 -30.12
CA LEU A 181 -0.07 7.56 -30.24
C LEU A 181 0.53 6.86 -29.01
N TYR A 182 0.06 7.21 -27.82
CA TYR A 182 0.46 6.56 -26.57
C TYR A 182 -0.77 6.01 -25.86
N GLN A 183 -0.71 4.77 -25.38
CA GLN A 183 -1.85 4.14 -24.73
C GLN A 183 -1.49 3.12 -23.66
N SER A 184 -2.37 3.01 -22.68
CA SER A 184 -2.44 1.98 -21.64
C SER A 184 -3.90 1.70 -21.31
N LEU A 185 -4.17 0.83 -20.34
CA LEU A 185 -5.52 0.62 -19.82
C LEU A 185 -6.07 1.85 -19.09
N ASP A 186 -5.21 2.69 -18.52
CA ASP A 186 -5.62 3.78 -17.62
C ASP A 186 -5.59 5.17 -18.27
N ILE A 187 -4.74 5.37 -19.28
CA ILE A 187 -4.54 6.66 -19.93
C ILE A 187 -4.06 6.49 -21.37
N ALA A 188 -4.47 7.43 -22.23
CA ALA A 188 -4.04 7.49 -23.61
C ALA A 188 -3.88 8.95 -24.07
N PHE A 189 -3.00 9.16 -25.04
CA PHE A 189 -2.69 10.46 -25.63
C PHE A 189 -2.76 10.34 -27.14
N HIS A 190 -3.49 11.26 -27.79
CA HIS A 190 -3.72 11.17 -29.22
C HIS A 190 -2.44 11.40 -30.02
N ASN A 191 -1.62 12.36 -29.60
CA ASN A 191 -0.42 12.81 -30.28
C ASN A 191 0.71 13.20 -29.30
N GLU A 192 1.84 13.67 -29.82
CA GLU A 192 3.00 14.12 -29.02
C GLU A 192 2.70 15.37 -28.17
N GLU A 193 1.81 16.25 -28.62
CA GLU A 193 1.47 17.49 -27.91
C GLU A 193 0.68 17.18 -26.63
N ASP A 194 -0.35 16.34 -26.73
CA ASP A 194 -1.12 15.86 -25.58
C ASP A 194 -0.21 15.20 -24.53
N PHE A 195 0.73 14.36 -25.00
CA PHE A 195 1.66 13.68 -24.13
C PHE A 195 2.64 14.65 -23.45
N ARG A 196 3.21 15.61 -24.20
CA ARG A 196 4.10 16.63 -23.63
C ARG A 196 3.39 17.54 -22.64
N GLN A 197 2.15 17.91 -22.91
CA GLN A 197 1.34 18.69 -21.97
C GLN A 197 1.14 17.93 -20.67
N PHE A 198 0.84 16.63 -20.74
CA PHE A 198 0.74 15.79 -19.56
C PHE A 198 2.06 15.74 -18.77
N LEU A 199 3.21 15.51 -19.43
CA LEU A 199 4.49 15.51 -18.73
C LEU A 199 4.77 16.85 -18.05
N GLN A 200 4.41 17.97 -18.68
CA GLN A 200 4.57 19.29 -18.06
C GLN A 200 3.63 19.50 -16.88
N ASP A 201 2.36 19.13 -17.00
CA ASP A 201 1.39 19.32 -15.93
C ASP A 201 1.75 18.51 -14.68
N TYR A 202 2.27 17.29 -14.86
CA TYR A 202 2.50 16.32 -13.78
C TYR A 202 3.97 16.05 -13.45
N GLU A 203 4.92 16.89 -13.87
CA GLU A 203 6.37 16.66 -13.65
C GLU A 203 6.81 15.25 -14.11
N GLY A 204 6.37 14.88 -15.32
CA GLY A 204 6.54 13.57 -15.89
C GLY A 204 7.96 13.29 -16.38
N THR A 205 8.53 12.18 -15.94
CA THR A 205 9.82 11.64 -16.39
C THR A 205 9.59 10.34 -17.16
N VAL A 206 10.22 10.21 -18.33
CA VAL A 206 10.04 9.07 -19.24
C VAL A 206 11.28 8.17 -19.22
N PHE A 207 11.05 6.88 -19.04
CA PHE A 207 12.05 5.82 -19.11
C PHE A 207 11.70 4.83 -20.22
N LYS A 208 12.70 4.08 -20.66
CA LYS A 208 12.51 2.95 -21.57
C LYS A 208 11.80 1.81 -20.82
N GLY A 209 10.77 1.23 -21.42
CA GLY A 209 10.09 0.04 -20.90
C GLY A 209 10.78 -1.27 -21.30
N ASN A 210 10.17 -2.38 -20.88
CA ASN A 210 10.73 -3.72 -21.12
C ASN A 210 10.58 -4.16 -22.59
N TRP A 211 9.64 -3.57 -23.32
CA TRP A 211 9.32 -3.92 -24.70
C TRP A 211 9.76 -2.80 -25.65
N LYS A 212 10.07 -3.15 -26.90
CA LYS A 212 10.63 -2.21 -27.91
C LYS A 212 9.83 -0.90 -28.03
N ASN A 213 8.49 -0.99 -27.99
CA ASN A 213 7.59 0.15 -28.16
C ASN A 213 6.92 0.56 -26.84
N GLN A 214 7.46 0.14 -25.69
CA GLN A 214 6.92 0.50 -24.39
C GLN A 214 7.81 1.54 -23.72
N ILE A 215 7.18 2.52 -23.08
CA ILE A 215 7.80 3.49 -22.19
C ILE A 215 7.19 3.39 -20.80
N VAL A 216 7.95 3.82 -19.80
CA VAL A 216 7.48 3.95 -18.42
C VAL A 216 7.50 5.41 -18.07
N VAL A 217 6.38 5.93 -17.59
CA VAL A 217 6.25 7.32 -17.16
C VAL A 217 6.05 7.36 -15.66
N TRP A 218 6.92 8.09 -14.98
CA TRP A 218 6.75 8.46 -13.59
C TRP A 218 6.33 9.91 -13.51
N CYS A 219 5.31 10.22 -12.73
CA CYS A 219 4.80 11.58 -12.61
C CYS A 219 4.17 11.80 -11.24
N PHE A 220 3.90 13.06 -10.93
CA PHE A 220 3.14 13.45 -9.75
C PHE A 220 1.73 12.87 -9.80
N ARG A 221 1.18 12.60 -8.62
CA ARG A 221 -0.23 12.25 -8.46
C ARG A 221 -1.11 13.46 -8.74
N ARG A 222 -2.39 13.21 -8.97
CA ARG A 222 -3.37 14.28 -9.22
C ARG A 222 -4.33 14.38 -8.05
N GLU A 223 -4.57 15.60 -7.60
CA GLU A 223 -5.70 15.91 -6.73
C GLU A 223 -6.54 17.05 -7.31
N TYR A 224 -7.86 16.95 -7.14
CA TYR A 224 -8.79 18.02 -7.51
C TYR A 224 -9.14 18.83 -6.27
N VAL A 225 -9.06 20.15 -6.39
CA VAL A 225 -9.49 21.07 -5.35
C VAL A 225 -10.59 21.93 -5.95
N PHE A 226 -11.82 21.81 -5.43
CA PHE A 226 -12.96 22.60 -5.88
C PHE A 226 -13.12 23.80 -4.98
N LEU A 227 -13.13 24.99 -5.55
CA LEU A 227 -13.17 26.26 -4.82
C LEU A 227 -14.28 27.17 -5.37
N PRO A 228 -14.94 27.98 -4.52
CA PRO A 228 -15.73 29.10 -4.99
C PRO A 228 -14.88 30.03 -5.88
N LEU A 229 -15.50 30.67 -6.88
CA LEU A 229 -14.81 31.56 -7.82
C LEU A 229 -13.94 32.61 -7.10
N SER A 230 -14.47 33.22 -6.04
CA SER A 230 -13.76 34.24 -5.26
C SER A 230 -12.48 33.73 -4.58
N GLU A 231 -12.40 32.44 -4.22
CA GLU A 231 -11.18 31.85 -3.67
C GLU A 231 -10.24 31.37 -4.77
N TRP A 232 -10.81 30.82 -5.86
CA TRP A 232 -10.03 30.39 -7.02
C TRP A 232 -9.28 31.55 -7.68
N GLU A 233 -9.91 32.73 -7.76
CA GLU A 233 -9.31 33.95 -8.30
C GLU A 233 -8.06 34.39 -7.52
N LYS A 234 -8.00 34.16 -6.21
CA LYS A 234 -6.87 34.53 -5.34
C LYS A 234 -5.60 33.70 -5.56
N ILE A 235 -5.70 32.55 -6.22
CA ILE A 235 -4.53 31.70 -6.50
C ILE A 235 -3.68 32.42 -7.55
N ASP A 236 -2.46 32.81 -7.19
CA ASP A 236 -1.53 33.55 -8.05
C ASP A 236 -0.78 32.64 -9.04
N VAL A 237 -1.54 31.93 -9.87
CA VAL A 237 -1.02 31.17 -11.02
C VAL A 237 -1.96 31.38 -12.22
N PRO A 238 -1.42 31.37 -13.45
CA PRO A 238 -2.24 31.55 -14.64
C PRO A 238 -3.26 30.43 -14.79
N ALA A 239 -4.48 30.81 -15.21
CA ALA A 239 -5.49 29.86 -15.63
C ALA A 239 -5.10 29.25 -16.97
N VAL A 240 -5.27 27.94 -17.09
CA VAL A 240 -5.06 27.20 -18.33
C VAL A 240 -6.29 26.35 -18.64
N GLU A 241 -6.58 26.18 -19.93
CA GLU A 241 -7.60 25.23 -20.34
C GLU A 241 -7.04 23.80 -20.31
N ARG A 242 -7.76 22.88 -19.68
CA ARG A 242 -7.46 21.45 -19.72
C ARG A 242 -8.72 20.65 -19.98
N ARG A 243 -8.59 19.58 -20.76
CA ARG A 243 -9.70 18.66 -20.99
C ARG A 243 -9.76 17.64 -19.85
N LEU A 244 -10.68 17.85 -18.92
CA LEU A 244 -10.94 16.96 -17.79
C LEU A 244 -12.23 16.19 -18.05
N ASN A 245 -12.18 14.85 -17.98
CA ASN A 245 -13.34 13.98 -18.27
C ASN A 245 -14.06 14.34 -19.60
N PHE A 246 -13.29 14.60 -20.66
CA PHE A 246 -13.76 15.01 -21.99
C PHE A 246 -14.32 16.43 -22.12
N HIS A 247 -14.38 17.22 -21.04
CA HIS A 247 -14.84 18.61 -21.07
C HIS A 247 -13.66 19.59 -20.92
N PRO A 248 -13.58 20.63 -21.77
CA PRO A 248 -12.62 21.71 -21.56
C PRO A 248 -13.03 22.50 -20.31
N GLU A 249 -12.08 22.71 -19.39
CA GLU A 249 -12.27 23.46 -18.17
C GLU A 249 -11.08 24.39 -17.92
N GLN A 250 -11.36 25.59 -17.40
CA GLN A 250 -10.33 26.49 -16.89
C GLN A 250 -9.89 26.02 -15.51
N VAL A 251 -8.59 25.77 -15.37
CA VAL A 251 -7.99 25.29 -14.13
C VAL A 251 -6.74 26.07 -13.79
N LYS A 252 -6.42 26.12 -12.49
CA LYS A 252 -5.13 26.60 -11.99
C LYS A 252 -4.36 25.40 -11.47
N ILE A 253 -3.16 25.20 -12.01
CA ILE A 253 -2.32 24.04 -11.71
C ILE A 253 -1.23 24.45 -10.73
N VAL A 254 -1.22 23.83 -9.55
CA VAL A 254 -0.22 24.07 -8.50
C VAL A 254 0.46 22.76 -8.18
N LYS A 255 1.79 22.77 -8.04
CA LYS A 255 2.59 21.56 -7.83
C LYS A 255 3.21 21.58 -6.43
N ASP A 256 2.93 20.55 -5.65
CA ASP A 256 3.60 20.28 -4.39
C ASP A 256 4.74 19.30 -4.66
N MET A 257 5.95 19.85 -4.73
CA MET A 257 7.17 19.10 -5.05
C MET A 257 7.58 18.15 -3.92
N GLU A 258 7.16 18.40 -2.67
CA GLU A 258 7.50 17.56 -1.52
C GLU A 258 6.61 16.32 -1.47
N LYS A 259 5.31 16.49 -1.74
CA LYS A 259 4.34 15.38 -1.77
C LYS A 259 4.24 14.69 -3.12
N HIS A 260 4.87 15.25 -4.15
CA HIS A 260 4.75 14.82 -5.55
C HIS A 260 3.28 14.80 -6.02
N ILE A 261 2.57 15.90 -5.76
CA ILE A 261 1.15 16.08 -6.12
C ILE A 261 1.00 17.29 -7.04
N THR A 262 0.22 17.13 -8.10
CA THR A 262 -0.30 18.21 -8.92
C THR A 262 -1.76 18.47 -8.54
N TYR A 263 -2.00 19.65 -7.98
CA TYR A 263 -3.33 20.14 -7.64
C TYR A 263 -3.95 20.84 -8.84
N PHE A 264 -5.10 20.35 -9.26
CA PHE A 264 -5.96 20.99 -10.24
C PHE A 264 -7.06 21.74 -9.49
N HIS A 265 -6.85 23.05 -9.32
CA HIS A 265 -7.85 23.93 -8.72
C HIS A 265 -8.92 24.23 -9.76
N ARG A 266 -10.14 23.82 -9.47
CA ARG A 266 -11.33 23.92 -10.32
C ARG A 266 -12.35 24.81 -9.63
N ILE A 267 -13.15 25.51 -10.42
CA ILE A 267 -14.26 26.29 -9.89
C ILE A 267 -15.37 25.30 -9.49
N GLN A 268 -15.86 25.41 -8.26
CA GLN A 268 -16.98 24.63 -7.78
C GLN A 268 -18.24 25.04 -8.55
N SER A 269 -18.95 24.05 -9.13
CA SER A 269 -20.25 24.31 -9.75
C SER A 269 -21.21 24.87 -8.70
N GLN A 270 -21.90 25.96 -9.03
CA GLN A 270 -22.92 26.55 -8.16
C GLN A 270 -24.25 25.78 -8.21
N ASP A 271 -24.36 24.78 -9.09
CA ASP A 271 -25.58 23.99 -9.25
C ASP A 271 -25.45 22.63 -8.55
N PHE A 272 -25.89 22.58 -7.29
CA PHE A 272 -26.44 21.40 -6.59
C PHE A 272 -27.39 21.84 -5.48
#